data_AF-A0A3A6NM64-F1
#
_entry.id   AF-A0A3A6NM64-F1
#
_cell.length_a   1.000
_cell.length_b   1.000
_cell.length_c   1.000
_cell.angle_alpha   90.00
_cell.angle_beta   90.00
_cell.angle_gamma   90.00
#
_symmetry.space_group_name_H-M   'P 1'
#
loop_
_entity.id
_entity.type
_entity.pdbx_description
1 polymer ?
#
loop_
_entity_poly.entity_id
_entity_poly.type
_entity_poly.pdbx_seq_one_letter_code
_entity_poly.pdbx_strand_id
1 'polypeptide(L)'
;MKITIDRNIVELVPEKNEETASLTTLWRILLDCLGDNKMLNPIGEYLPEKKNLARFVIEGIPGGITRRSSDQQAEADAAYYCAICNKYMNVKAGEELPLCCGRIMENMD
;
A
#
# COMPACT_ATOMS: atom_id res chain seq x y z
N MET A 1 19.58 0.69 7.74
CA MET A 1 18.73 -0.03 8.72
C MET A 1 19.05 -1.51 8.66
N LYS A 2 19.25 -2.15 9.82
CA LYS A 2 19.42 -3.60 9.95
C LYS A 2 18.08 -4.26 10.27
N ILE A 3 17.79 -5.38 9.62
CA ILE A 3 16.58 -6.19 9.86
C ILE A 3 17.01 -7.56 10.38
N THR A 4 16.46 -7.98 11.50
CA THR A 4 16.63 -9.34 12.06
C THR A 4 15.27 -10.02 12.23
N ILE A 5 15.24 -11.34 12.05
CA ILE A 5 14.04 -12.16 12.25
C ILE A 5 14.36 -13.17 13.33
N ASP A 6 13.66 -13.07 14.47
CA ASP A 6 13.69 -14.07 15.53
C ASP A 6 12.32 -14.74 15.61
N ARG A 7 12.22 -15.95 15.06
CA ARG A 7 10.98 -16.72 14.94
C ARG A 7 9.87 -15.93 14.22
N ASN A 8 8.92 -15.39 14.97
CA ASN A 8 7.79 -14.60 14.49
C ASN A 8 7.92 -13.10 14.78
N ILE A 9 9.10 -12.65 15.23
CA ILE A 9 9.40 -11.25 15.56
C ILE A 9 10.31 -10.67 14.48
N VAL A 10 9.92 -9.53 13.93
CA VAL A 10 10.76 -8.72 13.04
C VAL A 10 11.31 -7.55 13.83
N GLU A 11 12.63 -7.43 13.86
CA GLU A 11 13.32 -6.33 14.52
C GLU A 11 13.91 -5.37 13.47
N LEU A 12 13.64 -4.08 13.63
CA LEU A 12 14.17 -3.02 12.78
C LEU A 12 15.09 -2.14 13.62
N VAL A 13 16.39 -2.19 13.34
CA VAL A 13 17.39 -1.36 14.01
C VAL A 13 17.85 -0.26 13.05
N PRO A 14 17.43 1.01 13.25
CA PRO A 14 17.90 2.11 12.41
C PRO A 14 19.40 2.33 12.60
N GLU A 15 20.10 2.59 11.51
CA GLU A 15 21.55 2.85 11.49
C GLU A 15 21.85 4.33 11.24
N LYS A 16 20.84 5.12 10.86
CA LYS A 16 20.94 6.56 10.57
C LYS A 16 19.81 7.34 11.24
N ASN A 17 20.05 8.63 11.49
CA ASN A 17 19.05 9.53 12.11
C ASN A 17 17.75 9.64 11.31
N GLU A 18 17.82 9.66 9.97
CA GLU A 18 16.64 9.71 9.08
C GLU A 18 15.78 8.46 9.21
N GLU A 19 16.40 7.30 9.39
CA GLU A 19 15.72 6.02 9.59
C GLU A 19 15.01 6.00 10.95
N THR A 20 15.65 6.52 12.00
CA THR A 20 15.03 6.68 13.33
C THR A 20 13.80 7.60 13.27
N ALA A 21 13.90 8.74 12.56
CA ALA A 21 12.77 9.66 12.40
C ALA A 21 11.60 9.02 11.63
N SER A 22 11.91 8.28 10.58
CA SER A 22 10.92 7.54 9.78
C SER A 22 10.24 6.44 10.61
N LEU A 23 11.03 5.64 11.35
CA LEU A 23 10.51 4.57 12.21
C LEU A 23 9.67 5.11 13.36
N THR A 24 10.06 6.24 13.96
CA THR A 24 9.26 6.94 14.99
C THR A 24 7.90 7.38 14.44
N THR A 25 7.88 7.91 13.22
CA THR A 25 6.64 8.32 12.55
C THR A 25 5.75 7.12 12.26
N LEU A 26 6.33 6.03 11.73
CA LEU A 26 5.63 4.77 11.51
C LEU A 26 5.01 4.24 12.81
N TRP A 27 5.78 4.23 13.91
CA TRP A 27 5.31 3.75 15.21
C TRP A 27 4.09 4.52 15.74
N ARG A 28 4.06 5.85 15.53
CA ARG A 28 2.90 6.69 15.88
C ARG A 28 1.66 6.42 15.04
N ILE A 29 1.81 5.93 13.82
CA ILE A 29 0.69 5.55 12.95
C ILE A 29 0.15 4.17 13.32
N LEU A 30 1.06 3.23 13.65
CA LEU A 30 0.70 1.86 13.99
C LEU A 30 0.05 1.76 15.38
N LEU A 31 0.56 2.53 16.34
CA LEU A 31 -0.03 2.59 17.68
C LEU A 31 -1.30 3.45 17.65
N ASP A 32 -2.43 2.81 17.97
CA ASP A 32 -3.66 3.51 18.30
C ASP A 32 -3.88 3.37 19.81
N CYS A 33 -3.68 4.44 20.58
CA CYS A 33 -3.79 4.39 22.04
C CYS A 33 -5.21 4.09 22.55
N LEU A 34 -6.24 4.17 21.67
CA LEU A 34 -7.64 4.01 22.02
C LEU A 34 -8.32 2.82 21.32
N GLY A 35 -7.58 2.09 20.47
CA GLY A 35 -8.10 0.98 19.67
C GLY A 35 -7.08 -0.14 19.45
N ASP A 36 -7.29 -0.94 18.42
CA ASP A 36 -6.34 -1.99 18.02
C ASP A 36 -5.17 -1.40 17.23
N ASN A 37 -3.97 -1.94 17.45
CA ASN A 37 -2.80 -1.59 16.66
C ASN A 37 -3.04 -1.92 15.18
N LYS A 38 -2.57 -1.06 14.28
CA LYS A 38 -2.69 -1.27 12.84
C LYS A 38 -1.67 -2.30 12.37
N MET A 39 -2.06 -3.18 11.45
CA MET A 39 -1.15 -4.17 10.86
C MET A 39 -0.47 -3.64 9.59
N LEU A 40 0.73 -4.14 9.31
CA LEU A 40 1.44 -3.93 8.05
C LEU A 40 1.22 -5.13 7.13
N ASN A 41 0.56 -4.91 6.00
CA ASN A 41 0.30 -5.95 5.00
C ASN A 41 1.24 -5.77 3.81
N PRO A 42 2.02 -6.80 3.41
CA PRO A 42 2.95 -6.68 2.28
C PRO A 42 2.21 -6.40 0.97
N ILE A 43 2.84 -5.60 0.09
CA ILE A 43 2.32 -5.29 -1.25
C ILE A 43 3.19 -5.97 -2.30
N GLY A 44 2.63 -6.96 -3.00
CA GLY A 44 3.29 -7.67 -4.09
C GLY A 44 4.48 -8.52 -3.65
N GLU A 45 5.35 -8.85 -4.60
CA GLU A 45 6.58 -9.60 -4.37
C GLU A 45 7.77 -8.69 -4.04
N TYR A 46 8.66 -9.15 -3.16
CA TYR A 46 9.99 -8.55 -2.97
C TYR A 46 11.01 -9.33 -3.80
N LEU A 47 11.45 -8.73 -4.91
CA LEU A 47 12.49 -9.27 -5.79
C LEU A 47 13.64 -8.27 -5.92
N PRO A 48 14.75 -8.44 -5.17
CA PRO A 48 15.84 -7.48 -5.15
C PRO A 48 16.51 -7.30 -6.51
N GLU A 49 16.45 -8.30 -7.40
CA GLU A 49 16.98 -8.25 -8.77
C GLU A 49 16.18 -7.29 -9.67
N LYS A 50 14.87 -7.17 -9.43
CA LYS A 50 14.02 -6.22 -10.17
C LYS A 50 14.04 -4.85 -9.51
N LYS A 51 13.81 -4.82 -8.19
CA LYS A 51 13.76 -3.60 -7.40
C LYS A 51 13.97 -3.94 -5.93
N ASN A 52 15.09 -3.47 -5.38
CA ASN A 52 15.44 -3.65 -3.97
C ASN A 52 14.59 -2.75 -3.04
N LEU A 53 13.29 -3.05 -2.94
CA LEU A 53 12.32 -2.31 -2.15
C LEU A 53 11.18 -3.23 -1.68
N ALA A 54 11.06 -3.43 -0.36
CA ALA A 54 9.86 -4.00 0.24
C ALA A 54 8.81 -2.91 0.48
N ARG A 55 7.53 -3.22 0.26
CA ARG A 55 6.43 -2.28 0.47
C ARG A 55 5.34 -2.94 1.30
N PHE A 56 4.73 -2.14 2.19
CA PHE A 56 3.61 -2.54 3.01
C PHE A 56 2.52 -1.48 2.92
N VAL A 57 1.26 -1.91 2.96
CA VAL A 57 0.11 -1.04 3.24
C VAL A 57 -0.17 -1.10 4.74
N ILE A 58 -0.50 0.04 5.33
CA ILE A 58 -0.96 0.12 6.72
C ILE A 58 -2.46 -0.12 6.72
N GLU A 59 -2.92 -1.15 7.44
CA GLU A 59 -4.33 -1.50 7.52
C GLU A 59 -5.17 -0.34 8.09
N GLY A 60 -6.35 -0.13 7.52
CA GLY A 60 -7.29 0.92 7.96
C GLY A 60 -6.88 2.34 7.60
N ILE A 61 -5.72 2.56 6.98
CA ILE A 61 -5.31 3.86 6.47
C ILE A 61 -5.74 3.98 5.00
N PRO A 62 -6.58 4.97 4.64
CA PRO A 62 -6.98 5.14 3.25
C PRO A 62 -5.77 5.45 2.38
N GLY A 63 -5.67 4.75 1.25
CA GLY A 63 -4.65 4.99 0.22
C GLY A 63 -4.85 6.33 -0.49
N GLY A 64 -4.15 6.49 -1.62
CA GLY A 64 -4.21 7.72 -2.41
C GLY A 64 -5.64 8.12 -2.84
N ILE A 65 -5.83 9.43 -3.06
CA ILE A 65 -7.08 9.96 -3.63
C ILE A 65 -7.28 9.35 -5.00
N THR A 66 -8.46 8.79 -5.22
CA THR A 66 -8.85 8.19 -6.50
C THR A 66 -9.68 9.19 -7.28
N ARG A 67 -9.33 9.38 -8.55
CA ARG A 67 -10.12 10.19 -9.50
C ARG A 67 -10.68 9.28 -10.56
N ARG A 68 -11.64 9.76 -11.33
CA ARG A 68 -12.15 9.07 -12.51
C ARG A 68 -11.41 9.60 -13.75
N SER A 69 -11.06 8.70 -14.67
CA SER A 69 -10.45 9.05 -15.94
C SER A 69 -11.52 9.55 -16.89
N SER A 70 -11.32 10.73 -17.49
CA SER A 70 -12.22 11.27 -18.51
C SER A 70 -12.18 10.50 -19.83
N ASP A 71 -11.16 9.65 -20.03
CA ASP A 71 -10.78 9.16 -21.36
C ASP A 71 -11.03 7.66 -21.52
N GLN A 72 -11.29 6.93 -20.44
CA GLN A 72 -11.44 5.47 -20.45
C GLN A 72 -12.60 5.03 -19.55
N GLN A 73 -13.36 4.04 -20.01
CA GLN A 73 -14.50 3.46 -19.31
C GLN A 73 -14.32 1.95 -19.14
N ALA A 74 -14.93 1.39 -18.10
CA ALA A 74 -14.95 -0.04 -17.85
C ALA A 74 -15.85 -0.76 -18.87
N GLU A 75 -15.33 -1.81 -19.49
CA GLU A 75 -16.10 -2.61 -20.48
C GLU A 75 -17.14 -3.50 -19.80
N ALA A 76 -16.87 -3.93 -18.57
CA ALA A 76 -17.72 -4.80 -17.78
C ALA A 76 -17.68 -4.40 -16.31
N ASP A 77 -18.60 -4.94 -15.52
CA ASP A 77 -18.53 -4.89 -14.06
C ASP A 77 -17.27 -5.62 -13.61
N ALA A 78 -16.32 -4.89 -13.05
CA ALA A 78 -15.03 -5.45 -12.67
C ALA A 78 -14.42 -4.83 -11.42
N ALA A 79 -13.58 -5.66 -10.81
CA ALA A 79 -12.68 -5.36 -9.72
C ALA A 79 -11.43 -4.62 -10.23
N TYR A 80 -11.17 -3.41 -9.74
CA TYR A 80 -9.94 -2.67 -10.06
C TYR A 80 -9.07 -2.47 -8.82
N TYR A 81 -7.76 -2.63 -8.97
CA TYR A 81 -6.80 -2.40 -7.88
C TYR A 81 -5.60 -1.53 -8.28
N CYS A 82 -5.05 -0.81 -7.31
CA CYS A 82 -3.87 0.03 -7.50
C CYS A 82 -2.63 -0.70 -7.00
N ALA A 83 -1.74 -1.14 -7.89
CA ALA A 83 -0.47 -1.79 -7.52
C ALA A 83 0.54 -0.88 -6.76
N ILE A 84 0.20 0.40 -6.50
CA ILE A 84 1.01 1.31 -5.67
C ILE A 84 0.61 1.21 -4.20
N CYS A 85 -0.66 1.50 -3.90
CA CYS A 85 -1.16 1.60 -2.53
C CYS A 85 -2.07 0.44 -2.12
N ASN A 86 -2.22 -0.57 -2.99
CA ASN A 86 -3.08 -1.74 -2.80
C ASN A 86 -4.57 -1.42 -2.59
N LYS A 87 -5.00 -0.20 -2.97
CA LYS A 87 -6.41 0.19 -2.91
C LYS A 87 -7.20 -0.58 -3.97
N TYR A 88 -8.38 -1.06 -3.58
CA TYR A 88 -9.32 -1.77 -4.44
C TYR A 88 -10.64 -0.99 -4.57
N MET A 89 -11.30 -1.13 -5.71
CA MET A 89 -12.67 -0.66 -5.91
C MET A 89 -13.40 -1.46 -6.99
N ASN A 90 -14.72 -1.60 -6.80
CA ASN A 90 -15.62 -2.10 -7.83
C ASN A 90 -16.03 -0.97 -8.78
N VAL A 91 -16.03 -1.27 -10.07
CA VAL A 91 -16.42 -0.34 -11.14
C VAL A 91 -17.45 -1.03 -12.01
N LYS A 92 -18.54 -0.32 -12.34
CA LYS A 92 -19.61 -0.84 -13.20
C LYS A 92 -19.30 -0.64 -14.67
N ALA A 93 -19.85 -1.49 -15.53
CA ALA A 93 -19.74 -1.33 -16.98
C ALA A 93 -20.20 0.08 -17.40
N GLY A 94 -19.41 0.75 -18.23
CA GLY A 94 -19.62 2.12 -18.69
C GLY A 94 -19.19 3.22 -17.72
N GLU A 95 -18.80 2.90 -16.47
CA GLU A 95 -18.20 3.90 -15.59
C GLU A 95 -16.76 4.23 -15.99
N GLU A 96 -16.36 5.47 -15.75
CA GLU A 96 -14.99 5.92 -15.94
C GLU A 96 -13.98 5.13 -15.07
N LEU A 97 -12.85 4.77 -15.70
CA LEU A 97 -11.81 3.99 -15.03
C LEU A 97 -11.15 4.78 -13.90
N PRO A 98 -10.87 4.14 -12.76
CA PRO A 98 -10.30 4.86 -11.64
C PRO A 98 -8.79 5.07 -11.80
N LEU A 99 -8.37 6.30 -11.53
CA LEU A 99 -7.00 6.77 -11.45
C LEU A 99 -6.58 6.85 -9.98
N CYS A 100 -5.58 6.04 -9.59
CA CYS A 100 -5.06 6.00 -8.23
C CYS A 100 -3.53 6.09 -8.23
N CYS A 101 -2.98 6.92 -7.34
CA CYS A 101 -1.54 7.15 -7.23
C CYS A 101 -0.87 7.54 -8.57
N GLY A 102 -1.59 8.29 -9.41
CA GLY A 102 -1.07 8.84 -10.67
C GLY A 102 -1.17 7.91 -11.89
N ARG A 103 -1.82 6.74 -11.77
CA ARG A 103 -2.05 5.82 -12.90
C ARG A 103 -3.44 5.19 -12.87
N ILE A 104 -3.88 4.70 -14.02
CA ILE A 104 -5.12 3.92 -14.13
C ILE A 104 -4.92 2.63 -13.34
N MET A 105 -5.93 2.26 -12.55
CA MET A 105 -5.92 1.02 -11.77
C MET A 105 -6.03 -0.19 -12.69
N GLU A 106 -5.49 -1.31 -12.26
CA GLU A 106 -5.44 -2.56 -13.02
C GLU A 106 -6.73 -3.36 -12.78
N ASN A 107 -7.29 -3.94 -13.84
CA ASN A 107 -8.42 -4.86 -13.75
C ASN A 107 -7.94 -6.20 -13.14
N MET A 108 -8.75 -6.81 -12.27
CA MET A 108 -8.47 -8.07 -11.58
C MET A 108 -9.25 -9.29 -12.11
N ASP A 109 -10.21 -9.08 -13.01
CA ASP A 109 -11.08 -10.11 -13.57
C ASP A 109 -10.63 -10.60 -14.96
#